data_AF-A0A7W5D4N3-F1
#
_entry.id   AF-A0A7W5D4N3-F1
#
_cell.length_a   1.000
_cell.length_b   1.000
_cell.length_c   1.000
_cell.angle_alpha   90.00
_cell.angle_beta   90.00
_cell.angle_gamma   90.00
#
_symmetry.space_group_name_H-M   'P 1'
#
loop_
_entity.id
_entity.type
_entity.pdbx_description
1 polymer ?
#
loop_
_entity_poly.entity_id
_entity_poly.type
_entity_poly.pdbx_seq_one_letter_code
_entity_poly.pdbx_strand_id
1 'polypeptide(L)'
;MTSPFKTLHHVCIVVHDLDKTVAYYEKLGVGPWFDYPKGGEYVEFDVPNAEASNAMRYKCVDLDNVQIQICQPSQLDSPQRRFLDVHGEGVYHLGFEVPDRDEAESSARALGLAVTARGRRADGSGFAYFDTRSQAGVVLEVRRTPERR
;
A
#
# COMPACT_ATOMS: atom_id res chain seq x y z
N MET A 1 20.66 -13.26 -7.78
CA MET A 1 19.93 -11.99 -7.60
C MET A 1 19.08 -12.12 -6.35
N THR A 2 19.13 -11.14 -5.46
CA THR A 2 18.36 -11.16 -4.22
C THR A 2 16.92 -10.72 -4.53
N SER A 3 15.91 -11.42 -3.99
CA SER A 3 14.49 -11.06 -4.24
C SER A 3 14.22 -9.59 -3.87
N PRO A 4 13.50 -8.81 -4.69
CA PRO A 4 13.08 -7.45 -4.33
C PRO A 4 12.01 -7.44 -3.23
N PHE A 5 11.27 -8.53 -3.05
CA PHE A 5 10.26 -8.70 -2.02
C PHE A 5 10.85 -9.50 -0.85
N LYS A 6 10.93 -8.90 0.35
CA LYS A 6 11.61 -9.49 1.52
C LYS A 6 10.64 -9.97 2.59
N THR A 7 10.10 -9.03 3.37
CA THR A 7 9.27 -9.33 4.54
C THR A 7 7.87 -8.82 4.30
N LEU A 8 6.85 -9.69 4.32
CA LEU A 8 5.46 -9.25 4.21
C LEU A 8 5.16 -8.30 5.37
N HIS A 9 4.88 -7.04 5.04
CA HIS A 9 4.58 -5.99 6.01
C HIS A 9 3.09 -5.84 6.19
N HIS A 10 2.34 -5.76 5.09
CA HIS A 10 0.91 -5.52 5.16
C HIS A 10 0.10 -6.12 4.02
N VAL A 11 -1.17 -6.36 4.31
CA VAL A 11 -2.22 -6.67 3.33
C VAL A 11 -3.16 -5.48 3.26
N CYS A 12 -3.34 -4.91 2.08
CA CYS A 12 -4.28 -3.80 1.85
C CYS A 12 -5.57 -4.32 1.22
N ILE A 13 -6.69 -3.99 1.86
CA ILE A 13 -8.04 -4.36 1.43
C ILE A 13 -8.77 -3.08 1.07
N VAL A 14 -9.24 -2.98 -0.17
CA VAL A 14 -10.06 -1.84 -0.61
C VAL A 14 -11.54 -2.11 -0.36
N VAL A 15 -12.23 -1.11 0.18
CA VAL A 15 -13.65 -1.20 0.57
C VAL A 15 -14.42 0.05 0.15
N HIS A 16 -15.74 -0.06 0.08
CA HIS A 16 -16.63 1.08 -0.16
C HIS A 16 -16.79 1.95 1.09
N ASP A 17 -16.81 1.33 2.27
CA ASP A 17 -17.05 2.00 3.55
C ASP A 17 -16.05 1.53 4.62
N LEU A 18 -15.06 2.37 4.88
CA LEU A 18 -13.98 2.18 5.84
C LEU A 18 -14.54 1.98 7.25
N ASP A 19 -15.47 2.84 7.66
CA ASP A 19 -15.95 2.90 9.04
C ASP A 19 -16.84 1.69 9.34
N LYS A 20 -17.70 1.28 8.39
CA LYS A 20 -18.49 0.05 8.47
C LYS A 20 -17.60 -1.20 8.55
N THR A 21 -16.56 -1.26 7.72
CA THR A 21 -15.65 -2.42 7.67
C THR A 21 -14.85 -2.54 8.96
N VAL A 22 -14.28 -1.44 9.45
CA VAL A 22 -13.53 -1.40 10.72
C VAL A 22 -14.43 -1.82 11.88
N ALA A 23 -15.65 -1.28 11.97
CA ALA A 23 -16.60 -1.66 13.01
C ALA A 23 -16.97 -3.16 12.96
N TYR A 24 -16.98 -3.78 11.78
CA TYR A 24 -17.17 -5.22 11.65
C TYR A 24 -15.97 -6.01 12.20
N TYR A 25 -14.74 -5.63 11.85
CA TYR A 25 -13.53 -6.24 12.40
C TYR A 25 -13.44 -6.10 13.91
N GLU A 26 -13.78 -4.93 14.46
CA GLU A 26 -13.79 -4.70 15.92
C GLU A 26 -14.78 -5.62 16.64
N LYS A 27 -15.96 -5.86 16.05
CA LYS A 27 -16.93 -6.85 16.59
C LYS A 27 -16.37 -8.28 16.63
N LEU A 28 -15.43 -8.59 15.74
CA LEU A 28 -14.72 -9.87 15.72
C LEU A 28 -13.49 -9.90 16.64
N GLY A 29 -13.21 -8.81 17.36
CA GLY A 29 -12.04 -8.69 18.24
C GLY A 29 -10.74 -8.33 17.51
N VAL A 30 -10.80 -7.89 16.24
CA VAL A 30 -9.63 -7.43 15.49
C VAL A 30 -9.48 -5.92 15.67
N GLY A 31 -8.43 -5.52 16.40
CA GLY A 31 -8.11 -4.14 16.76
C GLY A 31 -6.99 -4.10 17.81
N PRO A 32 -6.63 -2.92 18.36
CA PRO A 32 -7.22 -1.62 18.07
C PRO A 32 -6.77 -1.05 16.71
N TRP A 33 -7.68 -0.34 16.04
CA TRP A 33 -7.39 0.34 14.78
C TRP A 33 -6.81 1.73 15.02
N PHE A 34 -5.88 2.15 14.16
CA PHE A 34 -5.30 3.50 14.17
C PHE A 34 -5.30 4.09 12.75
N ASP A 35 -5.22 5.42 12.67
CA ASP A 35 -5.10 6.11 11.37
C ASP A 35 -3.73 5.84 10.76
N TYR A 36 -3.68 5.58 9.45
CA TYR A 36 -2.41 5.41 8.76
C TYR A 36 -1.57 6.69 8.93
N PRO A 37 -0.30 6.56 9.37
CA PRO A 37 0.54 7.73 9.58
C PRO A 37 0.87 8.39 8.24
N LYS A 38 0.16 9.46 7.90
CA LYS A 38 0.54 10.40 6.83
C LYS A 38 1.72 11.26 7.29
N GLY A 39 2.88 10.64 7.51
CA GLY A 39 4.10 11.33 7.91
C GLY A 39 4.91 11.83 6.72
N GLY A 40 5.55 12.99 6.88
CA GLY A 40 6.66 13.49 6.05
C GLY A 40 6.34 13.85 4.59
N GLU A 41 6.94 14.93 4.11
CA GLU A 41 6.88 15.33 2.71
C GLU A 41 7.63 14.32 1.81
N TYR A 42 7.03 13.98 0.68
CA TYR A 42 7.68 13.20 -0.35
C TYR A 42 8.55 14.13 -1.22
N VAL A 43 9.86 13.83 -1.30
CA VAL A 43 10.78 14.50 -2.22
C VAL A 43 10.65 13.96 -3.65
N GLU A 44 10.05 12.78 -3.80
CA GLU A 44 9.60 12.19 -5.05
C GLU A 44 8.17 11.68 -4.85
N PHE A 45 7.24 12.09 -5.71
CA PHE A 45 5.87 11.61 -5.68
C PHE A 45 5.32 11.49 -7.10
N ASP A 46 5.50 10.31 -7.68
CA ASP A 46 5.10 9.97 -9.04
C ASP A 46 3.94 8.97 -8.96
N VAL A 47 2.73 9.51 -9.00
CA VAL A 47 1.47 8.74 -8.89
C VAL A 47 0.51 9.18 -9.98
N PRO A 48 -0.40 8.31 -10.46
CA PRO A 48 -1.32 8.65 -11.55
C PRO A 48 -2.22 9.86 -11.27
N ASN A 49 -2.59 10.07 -10.00
CA ASN A 49 -3.41 11.19 -9.58
C ASN A 49 -3.10 11.56 -8.12
N ALA A 50 -2.36 12.65 -7.91
CA ALA A 50 -1.92 13.08 -6.59
C ALA A 50 -3.10 13.52 -5.69
N GLU A 51 -4.13 14.13 -6.25
CA GLU A 51 -5.32 14.54 -5.50
C GLU A 51 -6.08 13.31 -4.98
N ALA A 52 -6.26 12.30 -5.84
CA ALA A 52 -6.88 11.04 -5.45
C ALA A 52 -6.06 10.29 -4.38
N SER A 53 -4.72 10.28 -4.52
CA SER A 53 -3.82 9.70 -3.51
C SER A 53 -3.93 10.41 -2.15
N ASN A 54 -4.00 11.74 -2.15
CA ASN A 54 -4.14 12.53 -0.92
C ASN A 54 -5.50 12.35 -0.24
N ALA A 55 -6.57 12.21 -1.03
CA ALA A 55 -7.93 12.00 -0.58
C ALA A 55 -8.21 10.58 -0.05
N MET A 56 -7.27 9.65 -0.21
CA MET A 56 -7.44 8.27 0.23
C MET A 56 -7.45 8.17 1.77
N ARG A 57 -8.40 7.37 2.28
CA ARG A 57 -8.58 7.11 3.71
C ARG A 57 -8.10 5.71 4.06
N TYR A 58 -7.44 5.59 5.20
CA TYR A 58 -6.90 4.32 5.68
C TYR A 58 -7.10 4.17 7.18
N LYS A 59 -7.37 2.93 7.61
CA LYS A 59 -7.24 2.46 8.98
C LYS A 59 -6.33 1.23 9.00
N CYS A 60 -5.48 1.13 10.01
CA CYS A 60 -4.52 0.06 10.15
C CYS A 60 -4.70 -0.65 11.49
N VAL A 61 -4.42 -1.95 11.49
CA VAL A 61 -4.28 -2.76 12.70
C VAL A 61 -3.02 -3.59 12.57
N ASP A 62 -2.21 -3.58 13.61
CA ASP A 62 -1.02 -4.42 13.71
C ASP A 62 -1.40 -5.73 14.38
N LEU A 63 -1.24 -6.84 13.67
CA LEU A 63 -1.28 -8.20 14.24
C LEU A 63 0.15 -8.66 14.50
N ASP A 64 0.33 -9.75 15.25
CA ASP A 64 1.65 -10.27 15.62
C ASP A 64 2.58 -10.51 14.42
N ASN A 65 2.03 -10.88 13.27
CA ASN A 65 2.79 -11.28 12.08
C ASN A 65 2.64 -10.34 10.89
N VAL A 66 1.58 -9.52 10.82
CA VAL A 66 1.27 -8.70 9.65
C VAL A 66 0.35 -7.55 10.02
N GLN A 67 0.48 -6.43 9.31
CA GLN A 67 -0.49 -5.33 9.40
C GLN A 67 -1.63 -5.53 8.39
N ILE A 68 -2.88 -5.29 8.80
CA ILE A 68 -4.00 -5.14 7.86
C ILE A 68 -4.24 -3.66 7.67
N GLN A 69 -4.39 -3.24 6.41
CA GLN A 69 -4.79 -1.89 6.04
C GLN A 69 -6.14 -1.94 5.33
N ILE A 70 -7.14 -1.26 5.88
CA ILE A 70 -8.41 -1.03 5.18
C ILE A 70 -8.30 0.31 4.48
N CYS A 71 -8.53 0.31 3.18
CA CYS A 71 -8.39 1.44 2.28
C CYS A 71 -9.76 1.81 1.68
N GLN A 72 -10.16 3.07 1.81
CA GLN A 72 -11.30 3.60 1.08
C GLN A 72 -10.81 4.67 0.11
N PRO A 73 -10.80 4.40 -1.22
CA PRO A 73 -10.51 5.42 -2.22
C PRO A 73 -11.62 6.47 -2.26
N SER A 74 -11.28 7.68 -2.72
CA SER A 74 -12.26 8.72 -3.01
C SER A 74 -13.02 8.42 -4.31
N GLN A 75 -13.88 9.35 -4.76
CA GLN A 75 -14.52 9.24 -6.08
C GLN A 75 -13.58 9.66 -7.22
N LEU A 76 -12.41 10.21 -6.92
CA LEU A 76 -11.42 10.58 -7.92
C LEU A 76 -10.77 9.32 -8.51
N ASP A 77 -10.42 9.42 -9.79
CA ASP A 77 -9.78 8.33 -10.51
C ASP A 77 -8.42 7.97 -9.88
N SER A 78 -8.30 6.71 -9.46
CA SER A 78 -7.10 6.12 -8.87
C SER A 78 -7.07 4.62 -9.14
N PRO A 79 -5.89 3.96 -9.11
CA PRO A 79 -5.79 2.51 -9.27
C PRO A 79 -6.71 1.71 -8.32
N GLN A 80 -6.80 2.13 -7.06
CA GLN A 80 -7.67 1.55 -6.04
C GLN A 80 -9.15 1.75 -6.37
N ARG A 81 -9.52 2.94 -6.84
CA ARG A 81 -10.91 3.22 -7.25
C ARG A 81 -11.31 2.36 -8.44
N ARG A 82 -10.47 2.29 -9.48
CA ARG A 82 -10.70 1.43 -10.65
C ARG A 82 -10.82 -0.04 -10.26
N PHE A 83 -10.00 -0.53 -9.33
CA PHE A 83 -10.13 -1.89 -8.82
C PHE A 83 -11.49 -2.09 -8.15
N LEU A 84 -11.86 -1.18 -7.23
CA LEU A 84 -13.10 -1.27 -6.46
C LEU A 84 -14.33 -1.25 -7.38
N ASP A 85 -14.33 -0.43 -8.44
CA ASP A 85 -15.41 -0.36 -9.42
C ASP A 85 -15.58 -1.64 -10.25
N VAL A 86 -14.47 -2.27 -10.64
CA VAL A 86 -14.50 -3.43 -11.54
C VAL A 86 -14.68 -4.75 -10.77
N HIS A 87 -14.12 -4.84 -9.56
CA HIS A 87 -14.00 -6.10 -8.82
C HIS A 87 -14.75 -6.13 -7.50
N GLY A 88 -15.24 -4.98 -7.02
CA GLY A 88 -15.79 -4.85 -5.68
C GLY A 88 -14.70 -4.84 -4.60
N GLU A 89 -15.14 -5.01 -3.36
CA GLU A 89 -14.24 -5.01 -2.18
C GLU A 89 -13.33 -6.23 -2.18
N GLY A 90 -12.08 -6.06 -1.74
CA GLY A 90 -11.14 -7.18 -1.68
C GLY A 90 -9.68 -6.79 -1.46
N VAL A 91 -8.83 -7.81 -1.41
CA VAL A 91 -7.37 -7.63 -1.31
C VAL A 91 -6.87 -6.96 -2.59
N TYR A 92 -6.33 -5.75 -2.44
CA TYR A 92 -5.81 -4.96 -3.55
C TYR A 92 -4.31 -5.20 -3.73
N HIS A 93 -3.53 -5.07 -2.65
CA HIS A 93 -2.08 -5.22 -2.71
C HIS A 93 -1.46 -5.90 -1.49
N LEU A 94 -0.27 -6.47 -1.72
CA LEU A 94 0.62 -6.99 -0.68
C LEU A 94 1.87 -6.10 -0.63
N GLY A 95 2.18 -5.57 0.55
CA GLY A 95 3.35 -4.71 0.75
C GLY A 95 4.47 -5.42 1.48
N PHE A 96 5.69 -5.27 0.97
CA PHE A 96 6.90 -5.88 1.51
C PHE A 96 7.87 -4.83 2.05
N GLU A 97 8.26 -4.96 3.31
CA GLU A 97 9.30 -4.14 3.92
C GLU A 97 10.66 -4.52 3.35
N VAL A 98 11.47 -3.52 3.00
CA VAL A 98 12.81 -3.68 2.44
C VAL A 98 13.80 -2.71 3.11
N PRO A 99 15.08 -3.09 3.24
CA PRO A 99 16.08 -2.21 3.85
C PRO A 99 16.36 -0.95 3.00
N ASP A 100 16.25 -1.08 1.68
CA ASP A 100 16.43 0.00 0.70
C ASP A 100 15.34 -0.12 -0.38
N ARG A 101 14.50 0.92 -0.49
CA ARG A 101 13.37 0.96 -1.44
C ARG A 101 13.86 1.10 -2.88
N ASP A 102 14.92 1.86 -3.13
CA ASP A 102 15.42 2.15 -4.48
C ASP A 102 16.16 0.94 -5.06
N GLU A 103 16.93 0.23 -4.22
CA GLU A 103 17.55 -1.05 -4.60
C GLU A 103 16.49 -2.10 -4.95
N ALA A 104 15.43 -2.19 -4.14
CA ALA A 104 14.32 -3.13 -4.37
C ALA A 104 13.53 -2.77 -5.65
N GLU A 105 13.24 -1.48 -5.89
CA GLU A 105 12.60 -1.01 -7.12
C GLU A 105 13.46 -1.34 -8.35
N SER A 106 14.76 -1.06 -8.29
CA SER A 106 15.71 -1.39 -9.37
C SER A 106 15.75 -2.89 -9.66
N SER A 107 15.80 -3.71 -8.62
CA SER A 107 15.77 -5.18 -8.73
C SER A 107 14.46 -5.68 -9.34
N ALA A 108 13.31 -5.10 -8.96
CA ALA A 108 12.01 -5.41 -9.55
C ALA A 108 11.95 -5.03 -11.04
N ARG A 109 12.47 -3.85 -11.41
CA ARG A 109 12.57 -3.42 -12.82
C ARG A 109 13.47 -4.33 -13.65
N ALA A 110 14.57 -4.82 -13.08
CA ALA A 110 15.46 -5.78 -13.74
C ALA A 110 14.77 -7.14 -14.01
N LEU A 111 13.71 -7.47 -13.27
CA LEU A 111 12.84 -8.62 -13.52
C LEU A 111 11.69 -8.33 -14.51
N GLY A 112 11.65 -7.13 -15.10
CA GLY A 112 10.63 -6.71 -16.06
C GLY A 112 9.35 -6.14 -15.44
N LEU A 113 9.34 -5.85 -14.13
CA LEU A 113 8.17 -5.25 -13.49
C LEU A 113 8.09 -3.75 -13.77
N ALA A 114 6.96 -3.31 -14.32
CA ALA A 114 6.67 -1.90 -14.53
C ALA A 114 6.21 -1.24 -13.22
N VAL A 115 6.77 -0.07 -12.89
CA VAL A 115 6.34 0.73 -11.74
C VAL A 115 5.12 1.56 -12.11
N THR A 116 4.07 1.49 -11.30
CA THR A 116 2.78 2.18 -11.54
C THR A 116 2.59 3.42 -10.68
N ALA A 117 3.23 3.45 -9.51
CA ALA A 117 3.22 4.57 -8.58
C ALA A 117 4.40 4.43 -7.62
N ARG A 118 5.03 5.54 -7.25
CA ARG A 118 6.13 5.55 -6.28
C ARG A 118 6.21 6.86 -5.52
N GLY A 119 6.69 6.76 -4.28
CA GLY A 119 6.95 7.91 -3.42
C GLY A 119 8.21 7.69 -2.60
N ARG A 120 9.02 8.73 -2.38
CA ARG A 120 10.22 8.68 -1.55
C ARG A 120 10.37 9.93 -0.73
N ARG A 121 10.80 9.78 0.52
CA ARG A 121 11.11 10.88 1.45
C ARG A 121 12.62 11.10 1.52
N ALA A 122 13.03 12.20 2.14
CA ALA A 122 14.44 12.57 2.30
C ALA A 122 15.27 11.52 3.07
N ASP A 123 14.64 10.77 3.98
CA ASP A 123 15.27 9.70 4.76
C ASP A 123 15.34 8.35 4.01
N GLY A 124 14.93 8.31 2.73
CA GLY A 124 14.88 7.10 1.90
C GLY A 124 13.67 6.20 2.18
N SER A 125 12.82 6.51 3.16
CA SER A 125 11.54 5.82 3.35
C SER A 125 10.58 6.12 2.20
N GLY A 126 9.66 5.22 1.91
CA GLY A 126 8.75 5.38 0.78
C GLY A 126 8.21 4.05 0.28
N PHE A 127 7.64 4.09 -0.93
CA PHE A 127 6.98 2.94 -1.56
C PHE A 127 7.22 2.93 -3.07
N ALA A 128 7.07 1.75 -3.68
CA ALA A 128 6.91 1.57 -5.12
C ALA A 128 5.93 0.41 -5.40
N TYR A 129 4.93 0.68 -6.23
CA TYR A 129 3.91 -0.27 -6.69
C TYR A 129 4.25 -0.80 -8.08
N PHE A 130 3.92 -2.07 -8.34
CA PHE A 130 4.21 -2.73 -9.61
C PHE A 130 2.95 -3.22 -10.33
N ASP A 131 2.97 -3.19 -11.67
CA ASP A 131 1.89 -3.73 -12.51
C ASP A 131 1.90 -5.27 -12.55
N THR A 132 1.57 -5.89 -11.43
CA THR A 132 1.66 -7.35 -11.26
C THR A 132 0.30 -8.03 -11.26
N ARG A 133 -0.80 -7.29 -11.11
CA ARG A 133 -2.11 -7.87 -10.81
C ARG A 133 -2.59 -8.87 -11.86
N SER A 134 -2.42 -8.55 -13.14
CA SER A 134 -2.88 -9.41 -14.23
C SER A 134 -2.19 -10.78 -14.25
N GLN A 135 -0.97 -10.87 -13.74
CA GLN A 135 -0.16 -12.09 -13.73
C GLN A 135 -0.07 -12.77 -12.35
N ALA A 136 -0.16 -12.00 -11.26
CA ALA A 136 0.01 -12.48 -9.89
C ALA A 136 -1.30 -12.48 -9.08
N GLY A 137 -2.40 -11.98 -9.65
CA GLY A 137 -3.69 -11.82 -8.96
C GLY A 137 -3.75 -10.61 -8.01
N VAL A 138 -2.62 -10.03 -7.64
CA VAL A 138 -2.49 -8.89 -6.71
C VAL A 138 -1.46 -7.88 -7.19
N VAL A 139 -1.61 -6.63 -6.76
CA VAL A 139 -0.55 -5.63 -6.88
C VAL A 139 0.50 -5.91 -5.83
N LEU A 140 1.78 -5.91 -6.21
CA LEU A 140 2.90 -6.02 -5.29
C LEU A 140 3.47 -4.63 -5.02
N GLU A 141 3.82 -4.37 -3.76
CA GLU A 141 4.46 -3.14 -3.28
C GLU A 141 5.76 -3.48 -2.56
N VAL A 142 6.82 -2.72 -2.82
CA VAL A 142 7.97 -2.64 -1.90
C VAL A 142 7.91 -1.32 -1.16
N ARG A 143 8.26 -1.33 0.12
CA ARG A 143 8.32 -0.14 0.95
C ARG A 143 9.47 -0.17 1.93
N ARG A 144 9.93 1.02 2.30
CA ARG A 144 10.79 1.24 3.45
C ARG A 144 10.04 2.14 4.43
N THR A 145 9.81 1.64 5.64
CA THR A 145 9.18 2.39 6.72
C THR A 145 10.21 3.36 7.34
N PRO A 146 9.84 4.62 7.66
CA PRO A 146 10.73 5.52 8.39
C PRO A 146 11.18 4.89 9.71
N GLU A 147 12.42 5.12 10.11
CA GLU A 147 12.86 4.77 11.45
C GLU A 147 11.99 5.52 12.48
N ARG A 148 11.44 4.80 13.46
CA ARG A 148 10.75 5.43 14.59
C ARG A 148 11.80 6.24 15.37
N ARG A 149 11.62 7.57 15.41
CA ARG A 149 12.35 8.44 16.33
C ARG A 149 11.89 8.22 17.76
#